data_AF-A0A535AIF8-F1
#
_entry.id   AF-A0A535AIF8-F1
#
_cell.length_a   1.000
_cell.length_b   1.000
_cell.length_c   1.000
_cell.angle_alpha   90.00
_cell.angle_beta   90.00
_cell.angle_gamma   90.00
#
_symmetry.space_group_name_H-M   'P 1'
#
loop_
_entity.id
_entity.type
_entity.pdbx_description
1 polymer ?
#
loop_
_entity_poly.entity_id
_entity_poly.type
_entity_poly.pdbx_seq_one_letter_code
_entity_poly.pdbx_strand_id
1 'polypeptide(L)'
;MDHAEAHRPLLRRREALLALGGIGAIWYASRRVRAIRSAFAVPTASAAVPCVLTPEQTEGPYYIASEPFRSDVTEDRVGLPLVLHLRVLDATTCKRIEGATVEIWHCDAGGNYSGFSSGSDRTFLRGHQTTSGAGRATFETIYPGWYMGRTTHIHVKVH
;
A
#
# COMPACT_ATOMS: atom_id res chain seq x y z
N MET A 1 -58.16 -75.44 10.01
CA MET A 1 -57.73 -76.72 9.44
C MET A 1 -56.79 -76.40 8.28
N ASP A 2 -55.50 -76.36 8.57
CA ASP A 2 -54.49 -77.08 7.78
C ASP A 2 -53.21 -77.09 8.60
N HIS A 3 -52.71 -78.30 8.85
CA HIS A 3 -51.48 -78.57 9.57
C HIS A 3 -50.32 -78.58 8.57
N ALA A 4 -49.22 -77.93 8.90
CA ALA A 4 -47.90 -78.35 8.42
C ALA A 4 -46.84 -77.96 9.45
N GLU A 5 -46.24 -79.00 10.03
CA GLU A 5 -45.21 -78.98 11.05
C GLU A 5 -43.81 -78.98 10.41
N ALA A 6 -42.83 -78.62 11.26
CA ALA A 6 -41.40 -78.95 11.14
C ALA A 6 -40.55 -77.95 10.33
N HIS A 7 -39.31 -77.62 10.69
CA HIS A 7 -38.34 -78.20 11.61
C HIS A 7 -37.52 -77.04 12.22
N ARG A 8 -37.15 -77.13 13.50
CA ARG A 8 -36.10 -76.30 14.10
C ARG A 8 -34.75 -77.02 13.96
N PRO A 9 -33.81 -76.56 13.10
CA PRO A 9 -32.44 -77.04 13.16
C PRO A 9 -31.68 -76.27 14.25
N LEU A 10 -31.19 -77.03 15.22
CA LEU A 10 -30.27 -76.62 16.27
C LEU A 10 -28.98 -76.09 15.64
N LEU A 11 -28.67 -74.81 15.89
CA LEU A 11 -27.42 -74.19 15.47
C LEU A 11 -26.23 -74.95 16.10
N ARG A 12 -25.33 -75.44 15.23
CA ARG A 12 -24.13 -76.20 15.61
C ARG A 12 -23.11 -75.29 16.28
N ARG A 13 -22.42 -75.84 17.29
CA ARG A 13 -21.32 -75.27 18.11
C ARG A 13 -20.17 -74.56 17.37
N ARG A 14 -20.15 -74.52 16.03
CA ARG A 14 -19.07 -73.92 15.23
C ARG A 14 -19.36 -72.50 14.74
N GLU A 15 -20.57 -71.98 14.92
CA GLU A 15 -20.91 -70.60 14.50
C GLU A 15 -20.85 -69.56 15.63
N ALA A 16 -20.59 -69.98 16.87
CA ALA A 16 -20.54 -69.07 18.03
C ALA A 16 -19.18 -68.36 18.25
N LEU A 17 -18.15 -68.63 17.44
CA LEU A 17 -16.81 -68.08 17.65
C LEU A 17 -16.45 -66.88 16.74
N LEU A 18 -17.39 -66.33 15.98
CA LEU A 18 -17.16 -65.13 15.16
C LEU A 18 -17.88 -63.87 15.67
N ALA A 19 -18.48 -63.89 16.86
CA ALA A 19 -19.26 -62.76 17.40
C ALA A 19 -18.56 -61.93 18.50
N LEU A 20 -17.27 -62.14 18.77
CA LEU A 20 -16.53 -61.39 19.81
C LEU A 20 -15.34 -60.54 19.32
N GLY A 21 -15.13 -60.45 18.00
CA GLY A 21 -14.03 -59.65 17.42
C GLY A 21 -14.36 -58.19 17.10
N GLY A 22 -15.61 -57.74 17.31
CA GLY A 22 -16.11 -56.49 16.71
C GLY A 22 -16.05 -55.22 17.56
N ILE A 23 -15.79 -55.30 18.87
CA ILE A 23 -15.95 -54.14 19.78
C ILE A 23 -14.60 -53.56 20.26
N GLY A 24 -13.49 -54.30 20.13
CA GLY A 24 -12.16 -53.85 20.58
C GLY A 24 -11.45 -52.85 19.65
N ALA A 25 -11.82 -52.81 18.36
CA ALA A 25 -11.11 -51.97 17.38
C ALA A 25 -11.55 -50.49 17.39
N ILE A 26 -12.71 -50.17 17.99
CA ILE A 26 -13.26 -48.80 17.95
C ILE A 26 -12.73 -47.92 19.11
N TRP A 27 -12.19 -48.53 20.18
CA TRP A 27 -11.61 -47.78 21.32
C TRP A 27 -10.12 -47.45 21.20
N TYR A 28 -9.40 -48.00 20.22
CA TYR A 28 -7.98 -47.68 19.99
C TYR A 28 -7.78 -46.56 18.95
N ALA A 29 -8.82 -46.21 18.18
CA ALA A 29 -8.73 -45.21 17.12
C ALA A 29 -8.93 -43.75 17.57
N SER A 30 -9.36 -43.50 18.82
CA SER A 30 -9.80 -42.16 19.26
C SER A 30 -8.76 -41.33 20.02
N ARG A 31 -7.50 -41.78 20.19
CA ARG A 31 -6.49 -41.06 20.99
C ARG A 31 -5.30 -40.45 20.23
N ARG A 32 -5.30 -40.44 18.90
CA ARG A 32 -4.14 -39.97 18.11
C ARG A 32 -4.44 -38.85 17.11
N VAL A 33 -5.48 -38.05 17.34
CA VAL A 33 -5.60 -36.73 16.68
C VAL A 33 -5.25 -35.65 17.71
N ARG A 34 -4.02 -35.69 18.23
CA ARG A 34 -3.40 -34.49 18.80
C ARG A 34 -3.14 -33.60 17.61
N ALA A 35 -4.07 -32.68 17.38
CA ALA A 35 -3.97 -31.65 16.35
C ALA A 35 -2.54 -31.15 16.28
N ILE A 36 -1.87 -31.44 15.16
CA ILE A 36 -0.64 -30.79 14.77
C ILE A 36 -1.07 -29.35 14.52
N ARG A 37 -1.05 -28.53 15.58
CA ARG A 37 -1.06 -27.08 15.41
C ARG A 37 0.22 -26.79 14.68
N SER A 38 0.12 -26.66 13.36
CA SER A 38 1.26 -26.29 12.55
C SER A 38 1.74 -24.94 13.08
N ALA A 39 2.90 -24.95 13.72
CA ALA A 39 3.63 -23.74 14.05
C ALA A 39 4.26 -23.21 12.76
N PHE A 40 3.43 -22.91 11.76
CA PHE A 40 3.81 -21.96 10.74
C PHE A 40 3.75 -20.59 11.41
N ALA A 41 4.78 -20.28 12.19
CA ALA A 41 5.12 -18.90 12.45
C ALA A 41 5.46 -18.32 11.07
N VAL A 42 4.51 -17.62 10.46
CA VAL A 42 4.82 -16.73 9.36
C VAL A 42 5.84 -15.75 9.94
N PRO A 43 7.07 -15.68 9.42
CA PRO A 43 7.98 -14.64 9.87
C PRO A 43 7.27 -13.32 9.56
N THR A 44 6.89 -12.58 10.60
CA THR A 44 6.49 -11.19 10.46
C THR A 44 7.76 -10.45 10.04
N ALA A 45 8.04 -10.47 8.74
CA ALA A 45 8.98 -9.56 8.13
C ALA A 45 8.33 -8.17 8.15
N SER A 46 8.23 -7.57 9.33
CA SER A 46 8.27 -6.12 9.44
C SER A 46 9.73 -5.74 9.60
N ALA A 47 10.53 -5.99 8.57
CA ALA A 47 11.63 -5.08 8.32
C ALA A 47 10.93 -3.75 8.01
N ALA A 48 10.79 -2.90 9.02
CA ALA A 48 10.44 -1.51 8.77
C ALA A 48 11.46 -1.06 7.73
N VAL A 49 11.02 -0.74 6.50
CA VAL A 49 11.90 -0.05 5.57
C VAL A 49 12.23 1.24 6.29
N PRO A 50 13.48 1.41 6.80
CA PRO A 50 13.83 2.63 7.48
C PRO A 50 13.64 3.75 6.46
N CYS A 51 13.19 4.92 6.91
CA CYS A 51 12.96 6.06 6.03
C CYS A 51 14.27 6.38 5.31
N VAL A 52 14.35 6.01 4.03
CA VAL A 52 15.54 6.26 3.22
C VAL A 52 15.51 7.74 2.85
N LEU A 53 16.65 8.41 2.98
CA LEU A 53 16.79 9.79 2.55
C LEU A 53 16.45 9.89 1.06
N THR A 54 15.48 10.74 0.71
CA THR A 54 15.17 11.05 -0.69
C THR A 54 16.41 11.64 -1.34
N PRO A 55 16.87 11.13 -2.50
CA PRO A 55 18.05 11.66 -3.15
C PRO A 55 17.81 13.10 -3.60
N GLU A 56 18.80 13.95 -3.38
CA GLU A 56 18.82 15.30 -3.95
C GLU A 56 18.96 15.22 -5.48
N GLN A 57 18.35 16.17 -6.18
CA GLN A 57 18.45 16.34 -7.63
C GLN A 57 18.80 17.81 -7.93
N THR A 58 19.28 18.07 -9.15
CA THR A 58 19.61 19.43 -9.57
C THR A 58 18.37 20.34 -9.57
N GLU A 59 18.51 21.56 -9.04
CA GLU A 59 17.43 22.55 -8.98
C GLU A 59 16.93 22.94 -10.39
N GLY A 60 17.85 23.03 -11.35
CA GLY A 60 17.55 23.46 -12.70
C GLY A 60 17.37 24.97 -12.82
N PRO A 61 17.19 25.49 -14.04
CA PRO A 61 17.32 26.93 -14.32
C PRO A 61 16.03 27.73 -14.03
N TYR A 62 14.93 27.06 -13.68
CA TYR A 62 13.60 27.67 -13.60
C TYR A 62 13.11 27.93 -12.17
N TYR A 63 13.99 27.84 -11.18
CA TYR A 63 13.67 28.21 -9.81
C TYR A 63 13.57 29.74 -9.67
N ILE A 64 12.57 30.19 -8.93
CA ILE A 64 12.35 31.59 -8.58
C ILE A 64 12.06 31.60 -7.08
N ALA A 65 12.78 32.43 -6.33
CA ALA A 65 12.56 32.57 -4.89
C ALA A 65 11.33 33.45 -4.60
N SER A 66 10.70 33.22 -3.45
CA SER A 66 9.57 34.04 -2.95
C SER A 66 8.29 33.94 -3.81
N GLU A 67 8.04 32.77 -4.40
CA GLU A 67 6.76 32.45 -5.02
C GLU A 67 5.60 32.40 -3.99
N PRO A 68 4.33 32.50 -4.43
CA PRO A 68 3.21 32.69 -3.52
C PRO A 68 2.92 31.47 -2.63
N PHE A 69 2.51 31.73 -1.38
CA PHE A 69 1.90 30.71 -0.51
C PHE A 69 0.48 30.42 -0.97
N ARG A 70 0.27 29.25 -1.59
CA ARG A 70 -1.03 28.78 -2.07
C ARG A 70 -1.03 27.27 -2.28
N SER A 71 -2.18 26.65 -2.02
CA SER A 71 -2.38 25.23 -2.27
C SER A 71 -2.76 24.96 -3.72
N ASP A 72 -3.69 25.73 -4.29
CA ASP A 72 -3.98 25.67 -5.72
C ASP A 72 -3.00 26.55 -6.49
N VAL A 73 -2.15 25.91 -7.29
CA VAL A 73 -1.14 26.57 -8.13
C VAL A 73 -1.56 26.64 -9.60
N THR A 74 -2.74 26.12 -9.96
CA THR A 74 -3.16 25.93 -11.36
C THR A 74 -3.29 27.24 -12.14
N GLU A 75 -3.80 28.29 -11.49
CA GLU A 75 -4.22 29.54 -12.13
C GLU A 75 -5.12 29.27 -13.36
N ASP A 76 -4.73 29.78 -14.53
CA ASP A 76 -5.45 29.68 -15.79
C ASP A 76 -4.94 28.53 -16.68
N ARG A 77 -4.11 27.63 -16.14
CA ARG A 77 -3.50 26.55 -16.92
C ARG A 77 -4.50 25.42 -17.15
N VAL A 78 -4.61 25.03 -18.42
CA VAL A 78 -5.38 23.86 -18.84
C VAL A 78 -4.48 22.62 -18.80
N GLY A 79 -4.97 21.53 -18.20
CA GLY A 79 -4.27 20.25 -18.13
C GLY A 79 -5.06 19.19 -17.38
N LEU A 80 -4.46 18.02 -17.18
CA LEU A 80 -5.03 16.95 -16.37
C LEU A 80 -4.89 17.31 -14.88
N PRO A 81 -5.98 17.48 -14.11
CA PRO A 81 -5.88 17.84 -12.70
C PRO A 81 -5.11 16.80 -11.89
N LEU A 82 -4.27 17.28 -10.97
CA LEU A 82 -3.42 16.49 -10.09
C LEU A 82 -3.47 17.09 -8.68
N VAL A 83 -3.86 16.26 -7.70
CA VAL A 83 -3.67 16.58 -6.28
C VAL A 83 -2.38 15.94 -5.81
N LEU A 84 -1.38 16.76 -5.48
CA LEU A 84 -0.06 16.31 -5.05
C LEU A 84 0.04 16.36 -3.52
N HIS A 85 0.14 15.20 -2.89
CA HIS A 85 0.41 15.08 -1.46
C HIS A 85 1.90 14.77 -1.22
N LEU A 86 2.60 15.68 -0.57
CA LEU A 86 3.98 15.49 -0.15
C LEU A 86 4.02 15.30 1.36
N ARG A 87 4.75 14.29 1.83
CA ARG A 87 4.98 14.04 3.26
C ARG A 87 6.46 14.16 3.57
N VAL A 88 6.78 15.05 4.51
CA VAL A 88 8.15 15.30 4.95
C VAL A 88 8.40 14.53 6.24
N LEU A 89 9.42 13.68 6.22
CA LEU A 89 9.86 12.85 7.32
C LEU A 89 11.34 13.08 7.58
N ASP A 90 11.74 13.00 8.84
CA ASP A 90 13.14 12.89 9.24
C ASP A 90 13.67 11.49 8.88
N ALA A 91 14.74 11.42 8.07
CA ALA A 91 15.27 10.15 7.57
C ALA A 91 15.95 9.30 8.66
N THR A 92 16.41 9.91 9.76
CA THR A 92 17.07 9.18 10.86
C THR A 92 16.06 8.56 11.82
N THR A 93 14.95 9.26 12.08
CA THR A 93 13.97 8.92 13.11
C THR A 93 12.63 8.48 12.56
N CYS A 94 12.39 8.62 11.25
CA CYS A 94 11.11 8.42 10.59
C CYS A 94 9.95 9.29 11.11
N LYS A 95 10.25 10.31 11.93
CA LYS A 95 9.22 11.20 12.48
C LYS A 95 8.78 12.21 11.43
N ARG A 96 7.50 12.57 11.48
CA ARG A 96 6.93 13.61 10.62
C ARG A 96 7.51 14.96 11.03
N ILE A 97 7.82 15.79 10.03
CA ILE A 97 8.30 17.15 10.26
C ILE A 97 7.12 18.09 10.00
N GLU A 98 6.63 18.72 11.07
CA GLU A 98 5.68 19.83 11.03
C GLU A 98 6.42 21.15 10.84
N GLY A 99 5.82 22.10 10.12
CA GLY A 99 6.39 23.44 9.96
C GLY A 99 7.44 23.58 8.86
N ALA A 100 7.81 22.50 8.15
CA ALA A 100 8.71 22.59 7.00
C ALA A 100 8.02 23.32 5.84
N THR A 101 8.74 24.19 5.15
CA THR A 101 8.20 24.86 3.96
C THR A 101 8.54 24.03 2.73
N VAL A 102 7.51 23.57 2.02
CA VAL A 102 7.63 22.80 0.78
C VAL A 102 7.27 23.70 -0.38
N GLU A 103 8.17 23.80 -1.35
CA GLU A 103 7.98 24.56 -2.57
C GLU A 103 7.87 23.61 -3.76
N ILE A 104 6.97 23.90 -4.69
CA ILE A 104 6.90 23.21 -5.98
C ILE A 104 6.95 24.19 -7.14
N TRP A 105 7.55 23.76 -8.23
CA TRP A 105 7.43 24.42 -9.54
C TRP A 105 7.51 23.39 -10.66
N HIS A 106 6.74 23.60 -11.72
CA HIS A 106 6.82 22.78 -12.93
C HIS A 106 6.30 23.53 -14.16
N CYS A 107 6.53 22.93 -15.32
CA CYS A 107 5.98 23.44 -16.57
C CYS A 107 4.48 23.13 -16.71
N ASP A 108 3.80 23.90 -17.54
CA ASP A 108 2.45 23.57 -18.00
C ASP A 108 2.44 22.33 -18.92
N ALA A 109 1.25 21.90 -19.34
CA ALA A 109 1.08 20.74 -20.22
C ALA A 109 1.84 20.87 -21.56
N GLY A 110 2.19 22.09 -21.98
CA GLY A 110 2.96 22.39 -23.17
C GLY A 110 4.47 22.53 -22.93
N GLY A 111 4.97 22.35 -21.70
CA GLY A 111 6.39 22.43 -21.40
C GLY A 111 6.90 23.85 -21.07
N ASN A 112 6.01 24.83 -20.85
CA ASN A 112 6.40 26.21 -20.53
C ASN A 112 6.44 26.45 -19.01
N TYR A 113 7.49 27.11 -18.54
CA TYR A 113 7.58 27.57 -17.15
C TYR A 113 7.13 29.04 -17.03
N SER A 114 6.30 29.33 -16.04
CA SER A 114 5.98 30.70 -15.62
C SER A 114 7.25 31.40 -15.10
N GLY A 115 7.32 32.72 -15.19
CA GLY A 115 8.51 33.53 -14.88
C GLY A 115 9.59 33.53 -15.97
N PHE A 116 9.38 32.81 -17.08
CA PHE A 116 10.35 32.71 -18.19
C PHE A 116 9.67 32.78 -19.55
N SER A 117 10.37 33.33 -20.56
CA SER A 117 9.92 33.42 -21.95
C SER A 117 8.47 33.95 -22.06
N SER A 118 7.55 33.18 -22.64
CA SER A 118 6.13 33.52 -22.81
C SER A 118 5.35 33.71 -21.50
N GLY A 119 5.92 33.32 -20.35
CA GLY A 119 5.33 33.45 -19.02
C GLY A 119 6.06 34.41 -18.09
N SER A 120 6.91 35.33 -18.58
CA SER A 120 7.82 36.16 -17.76
C SER A 120 7.18 36.85 -16.55
N ASP A 121 5.93 37.32 -16.69
CA ASP A 121 5.22 38.07 -15.65
C ASP A 121 4.12 37.25 -14.96
N ARG A 122 4.25 35.91 -14.98
CA ARG A 122 3.26 34.96 -14.45
C ARG A 122 3.89 34.05 -13.42
N THR A 123 3.07 33.47 -12.55
CA THR A 123 3.51 32.57 -11.48
C THR A 123 2.83 31.21 -11.50
N PHE A 124 2.03 30.89 -12.53
CA PHE A 124 1.27 29.63 -12.59
C PHE A 124 2.16 28.41 -12.30
N LEU A 125 1.58 27.39 -11.68
CA LEU A 125 2.23 26.11 -11.36
C LEU A 125 3.45 26.25 -10.45
N ARG A 126 3.45 27.31 -9.63
CA ARG A 126 4.41 27.58 -8.55
C ARG A 126 3.66 27.87 -7.26
N GLY A 127 4.16 27.36 -6.14
CA GLY A 127 3.64 27.72 -4.83
C GLY A 127 4.32 27.03 -3.67
N HIS A 128 4.06 27.58 -2.48
CA HIS A 128 4.59 27.09 -1.21
C HIS A 128 3.48 26.64 -0.27
N GLN A 129 3.75 25.59 0.50
CA GLN A 129 2.90 25.12 1.57
C GLN A 129 3.74 24.72 2.78
N THR A 130 3.26 25.05 3.98
CA THR A 130 3.88 24.58 5.22
C THR A 130 3.30 23.21 5.59
N THR A 131 4.15 22.28 6.03
CA THR A 131 3.68 20.97 6.47
C THR A 131 2.84 21.07 7.73
N SER A 132 1.67 20.43 7.71
CA SER A 132 0.83 20.23 8.91
C SER A 132 1.49 19.32 9.96
N GLY A 133 0.88 19.16 11.14
CA GLY A 133 1.28 18.16 12.15
C GLY A 133 1.33 16.71 11.65
N ALA A 134 0.69 16.41 10.51
CA ALA A 134 0.83 15.13 9.82
C ALA A 134 2.07 15.05 8.89
N GLY A 135 2.94 16.06 8.93
CA GLY A 135 4.08 16.27 8.04
C GLY A 135 3.69 16.46 6.58
N ARG A 136 2.45 16.91 6.29
CA ARG A 136 1.88 16.92 4.94
C ARG A 136 1.75 18.32 4.38
N ALA A 137 2.24 18.52 3.16
CA ALA A 137 1.91 19.62 2.26
C ALA A 137 1.04 19.09 1.11
N THR A 138 0.04 19.86 0.68
CA THR A 138 -0.90 19.45 -0.39
C THR A 138 -1.03 20.57 -1.40
N PHE A 139 -0.93 20.21 -2.67
CA PHE A 139 -1.09 21.12 -3.80
C PHE A 139 -2.16 20.61 -4.76
N GLU A 140 -2.96 21.53 -5.29
CA GLU A 140 -3.83 21.32 -6.45
C GLU A 140 -3.12 21.92 -7.66
N THR A 141 -2.91 21.11 -8.69
CA THR A 141 -2.15 21.49 -9.88
C THR A 141 -2.63 20.68 -11.10
N ILE A 142 -1.89 20.73 -12.21
CA ILE A 142 -2.02 19.84 -13.36
C ILE A 142 -0.80 18.92 -13.52
N TYR A 143 -0.99 17.79 -14.19
CA TYR A 143 0.12 16.94 -14.60
C TYR A 143 1.05 17.70 -15.58
N PRO A 144 2.38 17.73 -15.33
CA PRO A 144 3.29 18.52 -16.15
C PRO A 144 3.44 17.98 -17.57
N GLY A 145 3.77 18.87 -18.49
CA GLY A 145 4.14 18.52 -19.85
C GLY A 145 5.54 17.93 -19.98
N TRP A 146 5.97 17.80 -21.24
CA TRP A 146 7.34 17.45 -21.60
C TRP A 146 8.01 18.67 -22.24
N TYR A 147 9.33 18.80 -22.04
CA TYR A 147 10.15 19.74 -22.79
C TYR A 147 11.51 19.10 -23.11
N MET A 148 12.15 19.62 -24.16
CA MET A 148 13.32 19.00 -24.79
C MET A 148 14.42 18.66 -23.78
N GLY A 149 14.88 17.40 -23.83
CA GLY A 149 16.01 16.92 -23.05
C GLY A 149 15.69 16.48 -21.61
N ARG A 150 14.43 16.49 -21.18
CA ARG A 150 14.03 16.11 -19.82
C ARG A 150 12.84 15.14 -19.83
N THR A 151 12.76 14.26 -18.83
CA THR A 151 11.51 13.55 -18.55
C THR A 151 10.49 14.51 -17.94
N THR A 152 9.20 14.17 -17.98
CA THR A 152 8.17 14.93 -17.24
C THR A 152 8.45 14.87 -15.74
N HIS A 153 8.46 16.02 -15.06
CA HIS A 153 8.81 16.12 -13.65
C HIS A 153 8.16 17.33 -12.96
N ILE A 154 8.09 17.25 -11.62
CA ILE A 154 7.77 18.37 -10.73
C ILE A 154 9.00 18.59 -9.86
N HIS A 155 9.45 19.84 -9.77
CA HIS A 155 10.51 20.17 -8.84
C HIS A 155 9.94 20.35 -7.43
N VAL A 156 10.71 19.93 -6.43
CA VAL A 156 10.36 20.05 -5.02
C VAL A 156 11.58 20.58 -4.28
N LYS A 157 11.38 21.57 -3.41
CA LYS A 157 12.39 22.06 -2.48
C LYS A 157 11.79 22.13 -1.08
N VAL A 158 12.57 21.79 -0.06
CA VAL A 158 12.12 21.75 1.33
C VAL A 158 13.08 22.57 2.20
N HIS A 159 12.52 23.45 3.03
CA HIS A 159 13.22 24.31 3.98
C HIS A 159 12.88 23.94 5.42
#